data_AF-K5D1Y8-F1
#
_entry.id   AF-K5D1Y8-F1
#
_cell.length_a   1.000
_cell.length_b   1.000
_cell.length_c   1.000
_cell.angle_alpha   90.00
_cell.angle_beta   90.00
_cell.angle_gamma   90.00
#
_symmetry.space_group_name_H-M   'P 1'
#
loop_
_entity.id
_entity.type
_entity.pdbx_description
1 polymer ?
#
loop_
_entity_poly.entity_id
_entity_poly.type
_entity_poly.pdbx_seq_one_letter_code
_entity_poly.pdbx_strand_id
1 'polypeptide(L)' 'MNPELFAPDHTGYRPCRLKRFTAVLYFRIDASDVVVVGLFTSGENERGLQNRG' A
#
# COMPACT_ATOMS: atom_id res chain seq x y z
N MET A 1 -11.95 -9.19 -2.16
CA MET A 1 -11.69 -7.90 -1.49
C MET A 1 -11.68 -6.84 -2.57
N ASN A 2 -12.46 -5.77 -2.47
CA ASN A 2 -12.53 -4.73 -3.51
C ASN A 2 -11.40 -3.70 -3.30
N PRO A 3 -10.44 -3.54 -4.23
CA PRO A 3 -9.31 -2.60 -4.09
C PRO A 3 -9.73 -1.13 -3.97
N GLU A 4 -10.89 -0.77 -4.52
CA GLU A 4 -11.40 0.61 -4.49
C GLU A 4 -11.84 1.07 -3.10
N LEU A 5 -12.01 0.15 -2.15
CA LEU A 5 -12.38 0.48 -0.76
C LEU A 5 -11.23 1.07 0.05
N PHE A 6 -9.98 1.01 -0.45
CA PHE A 6 -8.81 1.56 0.22
C PHE A 6 -8.51 2.94 -0.35
N ALA A 7 -8.69 3.99 0.45
CA ALA A 7 -8.39 5.34 0.00
C ALA A 7 -6.89 5.49 -0.34
N PRO A 8 -6.54 6.15 -1.46
CA PRO A 8 -5.16 6.51 -1.74
C PRO A 8 -4.65 7.57 -0.76
N ASP A 9 -3.37 7.52 -0.42
CA ASP A 9 -2.68 8.57 0.31
C ASP A 9 -2.17 9.68 -0.62
N HIS A 10 -1.36 10.60 -0.07
CA HIS A 10 -0.81 11.74 -0.82
C HIS A 10 0.17 11.36 -1.95
N THR A 11 0.66 10.11 -1.98
CA THR A 11 1.52 9.58 -3.05
C THR A 11 0.72 8.83 -4.12
N GLY A 12 -0.60 8.67 -3.94
CA GLY A 12 -1.46 7.89 -4.82
C GLY A 12 -1.45 6.38 -4.54
N TYR A 13 -0.64 5.92 -3.58
CA TYR A 13 -0.67 4.53 -3.11
C TYR A 13 -1.79 4.31 -2.09
N ARG A 14 -2.34 3.10 -2.09
CA ARG A 14 -3.41 2.66 -1.22
C ARG A 14 -2.84 1.72 -0.15
N PRO A 15 -2.70 2.17 1.10
CA PRO A 15 -2.23 1.31 2.19
C PRO A 15 -3.34 0.36 2.68
N CYS A 16 -3.03 -0.93 2.78
CA CYS A 16 -3.90 -1.96 3.32
C CYS A 16 -3.19 -2.70 4.47
N ARG A 17 -3.68 -2.53 5.69
CA ARG A 17 -3.18 -3.25 6.86
C ARG A 17 -3.68 -4.70 6.87
N LEU A 18 -2.75 -5.65 6.81
CA LEU A 18 -3.07 -7.07 6.94
C LEU A 18 -3.33 -7.36 8.41
N LYS A 19 -4.50 -7.84 8.80
CA LYS A 19 -4.84 -8.00 10.24
C LYS A 19 -4.06 -9.12 10.94
N ARG A 20 -3.65 -10.15 10.19
CA ARG A 20 -2.99 -11.35 10.72
C ARG A 20 -1.47 -11.20 10.88
N PHE A 21 -0.88 -10.26 10.16
CA PHE A 21 0.54 -9.97 10.18
C PHE A 21 0.69 -8.54 10.63
N THR A 22 1.70 -8.18 11.40
CA THR A 22 1.94 -6.76 11.69
C THR A 22 2.54 -6.10 10.45
N ALA A 23 1.78 -6.00 9.35
CA ALA A 23 2.25 -5.60 8.04
C ALA A 23 1.27 -4.69 7.30
N VAL A 24 1.82 -3.79 6.48
CA VAL A 24 1.10 -2.87 5.61
C VAL A 24 1.50 -3.15 4.16
N LEU A 25 0.51 -3.42 3.31
CA LEU A 25 0.65 -3.55 1.87
C LEU A 25 0.40 -2.18 1.23
N TYR A 26 1.31 -1.71 0.39
CA TYR A 26 1.10 -0.54 -0.46
C TYR A 26 0.89 -0.99 -1.89
N PHE A 27 -0.20 -0.52 -2.51
CA PHE A 27 -0.52 -0.84 -3.89
C PHE A 27 -1.13 0.35 -4.61
N ARG A 28 -1.22 0.30 -5.94
CA ARG A 28 -2.05 1.20 -6.75
C ARG A 28 -2.92 0.39 -7.70
N ILE A 29 -3.94 1.03 -8.24
CA ILE A 29 -4.77 0.45 -9.30
C ILE A 29 -4.32 1.11 -10.60
N ASP A 30 -3.88 0.30 -11.56
CA ASP A 30 -3.43 0.75 -12.87
C ASP A 30 -4.29 0.06 -13.94
N ALA A 31 -5.17 0.83 -14.57
CA ALA A 31 -6.24 0.34 -15.44
C ALA A 31 -7.08 -0.77 -14.79
N SER A 32 -6.81 -2.04 -15.12
CA SER A 32 -7.52 -3.22 -14.57
C SER A 32 -6.66 -4.04 -13.60
N ASP A 33 -5.43 -3.63 -13.35
CA ASP A 33 -4.45 -4.36 -12.55
C ASP A 33 -4.25 -3.71 -11.18
N VAL A 34 -4.05 -4.57 -10.17
CA VAL A 34 -3.59 -4.14 -8.85
C VAL A 34 -2.07 -4.32 -8.81
N VAL A 35 -1.35 -3.21 -8.76
CA VAL A 35 0.12 -3.21 -8.72
C VAL A 35 0.57 -3.03 -7.27
N VAL A 36 1.10 -4.11 -6.69
CA VAL A 36 1.72 -4.07 -5.36
C VAL A 36 3.12 -3.48 -5.47
N VAL A 37 3.38 -2.42 -4.71
CA VAL A 37 4.65 -1.67 -4.75
C VAL A 37 5.48 -1.84 -3.48
N GLY A 38 4.87 -2.31 -2.39
CA GLY A 38 5.59 -2.53 -1.14
C GLY A 38 4.81 -3.37 -0.14
N LEU A 39 5.54 -4.12 0.68
CA LEU A 39 5.03 -4.83 1.85
C LEU A 39 5.99 -4.56 3.01
N PHE A 40 5.50 -3.87 4.03
CA PHE A 40 6.30 -3.49 5.19
C PHE A 40 5.80 -4.21 6.43
N THR A 41 6.67 -4.87 7.16
CA THR A 41 6.38 -5.44 8.48
C THR A 41 6.78 -4.45 9.57
N SER A 42 6.12 -4.48 10.73
CA SER A 42 6.41 -3.58 11.85
C SER A 42 7.89 -3.61 12.21
N GLY A 43 8.55 -2.46 12.05
CA GLY A 43 10.00 -2.29 12.24
C GLY A 43 10.71 -1.76 10.99
N GLU A 44 10.16 -2.01 9.81
CA GLU A 44 10.71 -1.52 8.54
C GLU A 44 10.18 -0.12 8.21
N ASN A 45 11.06 0.76 7.73
CA ASN A 45 10.79 2.20 7.61
C ASN A 45 9.99 2.52 6.33
N GLU A 46 8.68 2.79 6.47
CA GLU A 46 7.75 3.15 5.37
C GLU A 46 8.15 4.44 4.62
N ARG A 47 9.09 5.22 5.15
CA ARG A 47 9.59 6.49 4.58
C ARG A 47 10.11 6.38 3.15
N GLY A 48 10.62 5.22 2.74
CA GLY A 48 11.12 5.02 1.37
C GLY A 48 10.06 5.19 0.29
N LEU A 49 8.78 4.92 0.62
CA LEU A 49 7.67 5.01 -0.32
C LEU A 49 7.06 6.42 -0.38
N GLN A 50 7.12 7.18 0.72
CA GLN A 50 6.56 8.54 0.82
C GLN A 50 7.19 9.53 -0.20
N ASN A 51 8.41 9.24 -0.65
CA ASN A 51 9.13 10.08 -1.62
C ASN A 51 9.03 9.56 -3.06
N ARG A 52 8.18 8.56 -3.34
CA ARG A 52 8.09 7.88 -4.64
C ARG A 52 6.72 8.02 -5.32
N GLY A 53 6.02 9.13 -5.08
CA GLY A 53 4.76 9.50 -5.74
C GLY A 53 5.01 10.28 -7.02
#